data_AF-A0A8T7EN75-F1
#
_entry.id   AF-A0A8T7EN75-F1
#
_cell.length_a   1.000
_cell.length_b   1.000
_cell.length_c   1.000
_cell.angle_alpha   90.00
_cell.angle_beta   90.00
_cell.angle_gamma   90.00
#
_symmetry.space_group_name_H-M   'P 1'
#
loop_
_entity.id
_entity.type
_entity.pdbx_description
1 polymer ?
#
loop_
_entity_poly.entity_id
_entity_poly.type
_entity_poly.pdbx_seq_one_letter_code
_entity_poly.pdbx_strand_id
1 'polypeptide(L)'
;MHLTGLIDLFLEQPEVRRRIAQLSGGERPWAVVRSARPFFAAALARGWAGPVIFVTSRIKRSYDVSGQVPVWLDSPDAVYRFAEPAPHFF
;
A
#
# COMPACT_ATOMS: atom_id res chain seq x y z
N MET A 1 -7.20 16.20 7.31
CA MET A 1 -5.87 16.55 6.76
C MET A 1 -5.82 15.99 5.35
N HIS A 2 -5.60 16.82 4.33
CA HIS A 2 -5.47 16.38 2.93
C HIS A 2 -4.06 15.79 2.73
N LEU A 3 -3.85 14.56 3.21
CA LEU A 3 -2.57 13.85 3.15
C LEU A 3 -2.25 13.32 1.74
N THR A 4 -3.22 13.39 0.82
CA THR A 4 -3.12 12.93 -0.57
C THR A 4 -2.06 13.70 -1.36
N GLY A 5 -1.88 15.00 -1.10
CA GLY A 5 -0.84 15.82 -1.74
C GLY A 5 0.60 15.39 -1.43
N LEU A 6 0.83 14.66 -0.34
CA LEU A 6 2.16 14.09 -0.06
C LEU A 6 2.51 12.95 -1.02
N ILE A 7 1.51 12.19 -1.47
CA ILE A 7 1.73 11.16 -2.48
C ILE A 7 2.15 11.81 -3.80
N ASP A 8 1.50 12.92 -4.18
CA ASP A 8 1.81 13.61 -5.44
C ASP A 8 3.28 14.05 -5.45
N LEU A 9 3.73 14.72 -4.39
CA LEU A 9 5.14 15.13 -4.24
C LEU A 9 6.12 13.95 -4.27
N PHE A 10 5.73 12.80 -3.70
CA PHE A 10 6.56 11.60 -3.72
C PHE A 10 6.63 10.97 -5.11
N LEU A 11 5.53 10.91 -5.84
CA LEU A 11 5.46 10.36 -7.19
C LEU A 11 6.06 11.29 -8.24
N GLU A 12 6.23 12.58 -7.98
CA GLU A 12 6.95 13.49 -8.88
C GLU A 12 8.46 13.19 -8.95
N GLN A 13 9.03 12.61 -7.90
CA GLN A 13 10.45 12.29 -7.82
C GLN A 13 10.86 11.31 -8.93
N PRO A 14 11.82 11.68 -9.81
CA PRO A 14 12.22 10.84 -10.95
C PRO A 14 12.72 9.45 -10.55
N GLU A 15 13.46 9.37 -9.45
CA GLU A 15 14.00 8.09 -8.94
C GLU A 15 12.89 7.15 -8.44
N VAL A 16 11.84 7.70 -7.83
CA VAL A 16 10.68 6.92 -7.38
C VAL A 16 9.94 6.34 -8.59
N ARG A 17 9.61 7.16 -9.59
CA ARG A 17 8.93 6.69 -10.80
C ARG A 17 9.74 5.65 -11.56
N ARG A 18 11.05 5.90 -11.72
CA ARG A 18 11.95 4.97 -12.41
C ARG A 18 11.95 3.62 -11.70
N ARG A 19 12.01 3.62 -10.36
CA ARG A 19 12.01 2.40 -9.58
C ARG A 19 10.64 1.71 -9.62
N ILE A 20 9.52 2.41 -9.47
CA ILE A 20 8.19 1.79 -9.60
C ILE A 20 7.99 1.16 -11.00
N ALA A 21 8.48 1.79 -12.06
CA ALA A 21 8.38 1.25 -13.43
C ALA A 21 9.18 -0.05 -13.63
N GLN A 22 10.15 -0.35 -12.74
CA GLN A 22 11.00 -1.54 -12.83
C GLN A 22 10.45 -2.75 -12.07
N LEU A 23 9.28 -2.63 -11.40
CA LEU A 23 8.71 -3.65 -10.51
C LEU A 23 8.49 -4.99 -11.18
N SER A 24 8.24 -4.99 -12.49
CA SER A 24 8.03 -6.18 -13.32
C SER A 24 9.31 -6.99 -13.60
N GLY A 25 10.50 -6.42 -13.35
CA GLY A 25 11.78 -6.94 -13.83
C GLY A 25 12.58 -7.81 -12.86
N GLY A 26 12.00 -8.22 -11.72
CA GLY A 26 12.72 -8.94 -10.66
C GLY A 26 13.43 -7.96 -9.72
N GLU A 27 12.67 -7.38 -8.80
CA GLU A 27 13.15 -6.25 -8.01
C GLU A 27 13.82 -6.57 -6.67
N ARG A 28 14.75 -5.69 -6.30
CA ARG A 28 15.32 -5.62 -4.95
C ARG A 28 14.30 -5.04 -3.96
N PRO A 29 14.25 -5.57 -2.72
CA PRO A 29 13.38 -5.04 -1.67
C PRO A 29 13.58 -3.53 -1.45
N TRP A 30 12.49 -2.82 -1.22
CA TRP A 30 12.53 -1.44 -0.76
C TRP A 30 12.68 -1.40 0.76
N ALA A 31 13.64 -0.62 1.25
CA ALA A 31 13.84 -0.40 2.69
C ALA A 31 12.82 0.64 3.20
N VAL A 32 11.56 0.22 3.37
CA VAL A 32 10.48 1.09 3.85
C VAL A 32 10.33 0.95 5.36
N VAL A 33 10.51 2.07 6.08
CA VAL A 33 10.29 2.14 7.52
C VAL A 33 8.85 1.78 7.87
N ARG A 34 8.63 1.07 8.99
CA ARG A 34 7.32 0.48 9.33
C ARG A 34 6.18 1.51 9.30
N SER A 35 6.40 2.70 9.84
CA SER A 35 5.41 3.78 9.91
C SER A 35 5.02 4.34 8.54
N ALA A 36 5.92 4.28 7.55
CA ALA A 36 5.67 4.78 6.20
C ALA A 36 5.00 3.75 5.28
N ARG A 37 4.81 2.51 5.72
CA ARG A 37 4.24 1.44 4.87
C ARG A 37 2.83 1.73 4.36
N PRO A 38 1.89 2.29 5.15
CA PRO A 38 0.56 2.65 4.63
C PRO A 38 0.64 3.72 3.55
N PHE A 39 1.45 4.76 3.78
CA PHE A 39 1.74 5.81 2.79
C PHE A 39 2.34 5.22 1.51
N PHE A 40 3.37 4.37 1.65
CA PHE A 40 4.06 3.77 0.50
C PHE A 40 3.16 2.81 -0.28
N ALA A 41 2.31 2.03 0.41
CA ALA A 41 1.32 1.17 -0.25
C ALA A 41 0.30 1.99 -1.05
N ALA A 42 -0.16 3.11 -0.51
CA ALA A 42 -1.05 4.03 -1.23
C ALA A 42 -0.34 4.68 -2.44
N ALA A 43 0.92 5.08 -2.28
CA ALA A 43 1.73 5.61 -3.38
C ALA A 43 1.95 4.58 -4.49
N LEU A 44 2.21 3.31 -4.14
CA LEU A 44 2.28 2.22 -5.11
C LEU A 44 0.94 2.02 -5.82
N ALA A 45 -0.17 2.01 -5.08
CA ALA A 45 -1.50 1.82 -5.66
C ALA A 45 -1.88 2.95 -6.66
N ARG A 46 -1.37 4.18 -6.46
CA ARG A 46 -1.56 5.29 -7.40
C ARG A 46 -0.53 5.32 -8.53
N GLY A 47 0.72 4.96 -8.26
CA GLY A 47 1.85 5.14 -9.18
C GLY A 47 2.18 3.91 -10.05
N TRP A 48 1.68 2.73 -9.69
CA TRP A 48 1.95 1.48 -10.41
C TRP A 48 0.69 0.97 -11.12
N ALA A 49 0.85 0.54 -12.38
CA ALA A 49 -0.23 -0.01 -13.18
C ALA A 49 -0.50 -1.49 -12.84
N GLY A 50 -0.76 -1.80 -11.56
CA GLY A 50 -0.99 -3.15 -11.10
C GLY A 50 -1.62 -3.24 -9.70
N PRO A 51 -2.27 -4.37 -9.37
CA PRO A 51 -2.87 -4.56 -8.05
C PRO A 51 -1.81 -4.74 -6.97
N VAL A 52 -1.92 -4.00 -5.87
CA VAL A 52 -1.01 -4.09 -4.72
C VAL A 52 -1.56 -5.04 -3.67
N ILE A 53 -0.80 -6.09 -3.33
CA ILE A 53 -1.14 -7.01 -2.24
C ILE A 53 -0.33 -6.65 -0.99
N PHE A 54 -1.01 -6.27 0.09
CA PHE A 54 -0.38 -5.98 1.38
C PHE A 54 -0.46 -7.18 2.33
N VAL A 55 0.64 -7.91 2.49
CA VAL A 55 0.70 -9.08 3.38
C VAL A 55 1.12 -8.67 4.79
N THR A 56 0.38 -9.14 5.80
CA THR A 56 0.74 -8.96 7.21
C THR A 56 0.78 -10.31 7.91
N SER A 57 1.60 -10.43 8.95
CA SER A 57 1.72 -11.66 9.74
C SER A 57 0.66 -11.81 10.83
N ARG A 58 -0.17 -10.77 11.07
CA ARG A 58 -1.19 -10.76 12.14
C ARG A 58 -2.44 -10.04 11.67
N ILE A 59 -3.60 -10.59 12.01
CA ILE A 59 -4.91 -10.02 11.64
C ILE A 59 -5.08 -8.59 12.15
N LYS A 60 -4.65 -8.31 13.39
CA LYS A 60 -4.67 -6.95 13.94
C LYS A 60 -3.93 -5.95 13.03
N ARG A 61 -2.82 -6.36 12.42
CA ARG A 61 -2.07 -5.50 11.49
C ARG A 61 -2.82 -5.30 10.18
N SER A 62 -3.47 -6.34 9.65
CA SER A 62 -4.34 -6.21 8.48
C SER A 62 -5.50 -5.24 8.75
N TYR A 63 -6.13 -5.34 9.94
CA TYR A 63 -7.15 -4.40 10.40
C TYR A 63 -6.62 -2.96 10.45
N ASP A 64 -5.51 -2.73 11.17
CA ASP A 64 -4.92 -1.39 11.32
C ASP A 64 -4.57 -0.77 9.96
N VAL A 65 -3.89 -1.51 9.09
CA VAL A 65 -3.46 -1.02 7.77
C VAL A 65 -4.66 -0.75 6.86
N SER A 66 -5.70 -1.59 6.91
CA SER A 66 -6.92 -1.38 6.12
C SER A 66 -7.66 -0.08 6.50
N GLY A 67 -7.50 0.43 7.73
CA GLY A 67 -8.00 1.74 8.11
C GLY A 67 -7.03 2.89 7.80
N GLN A 68 -5.73 2.64 7.73
CA GLN A 68 -4.71 3.68 7.51
C GLN A 68 -4.48 4.00 6.04
N VAL A 69 -4.48 2.99 5.15
CA VAL A 69 -4.22 3.19 3.71
C VAL A 69 -5.25 4.10 3.05
N PRO A 70 -6.58 3.96 3.29
CA PRO A 70 -7.59 4.81 2.65
C PRO A 70 -7.41 6.31 2.94
N VAL A 71 -6.80 6.68 4.07
CA VAL A 71 -6.54 8.10 4.42
C VAL A 71 -5.62 8.79 3.42
N TRP A 72 -4.81 8.02 2.70
CA TRP A 72 -3.87 8.52 1.69
C TRP A 72 -4.40 8.42 0.27
N LEU A 73 -5.56 7.81 0.05
CA LEU A 73 -6.16 7.60 -1.26
C LEU A 73 -7.33 8.56 -1.46
N ASP A 74 -7.49 9.09 -2.67
CA ASP A 74 -8.63 9.92 -3.02
C ASP A 74 -9.94 9.12 -3.13
N SER A 75 -9.84 7.79 -3.28
CA SER A 75 -10.96 6.85 -3.36
C SER A 75 -10.76 5.69 -2.37
N PRO A 76 -11.44 5.68 -1.21
CA PRO A 76 -11.29 4.64 -0.19
C PRO A 76 -11.82 3.27 -0.64
N ASP A 77 -12.68 3.22 -1.66
CA ASP A 77 -13.33 1.99 -2.17
C ASP A 77 -12.37 1.01 -2.87
N ALA A 78 -11.10 1.37 -2.99
CA ALA A 78 -10.07 0.53 -3.61
C ALA A 78 -9.34 -0.41 -2.62
N VAL A 79 -9.67 -0.38 -1.32
CA VAL A 79 -8.97 -1.17 -0.29
C VAL A 79 -9.84 -2.33 0.20
N TYR A 80 -9.48 -3.54 -0.21
CA TYR A 80 -10.14 -4.77 0.23
C TYR A 80 -9.35 -5.46 1.32
N ARG A 81 -10.02 -5.85 2.41
CA ARG A 81 -9.42 -6.66 3.48
C ARG A 81 -9.90 -8.10 3.39
N PHE A 82 -8.99 -9.01 3.10
CA PHE A 82 -9.26 -10.44 3.22
C PHE A 82 -9.29 -10.83 4.70
N ALA A 83 -10.44 -11.25 5.19
CA ALA A 83 -10.61 -11.71 6.57
C ALA A 83 -10.01 -13.11 6.77
N GLU A 84 -9.65 -13.43 8.01
CA GLU A 84 -9.29 -14.79 8.36
C GLU A 84 -10.47 -15.74 8.07
N PRO A 85 -10.23 -16.95 7.55
CA PRO A 85 -11.28 -17.96 7.47
C PRO A 85 -11.86 -18.19 8.86
N ALA A 86 -13.18 -17.99 9.02
CA ALA A 86 -13.83 -18.33 10.27
C ALA A 86 -13.56 -19.81 10.56
N PRO A 87 -13.16 -20.17 11.80
CA PRO A 87 -12.97 -21.56 12.15
C PRO A 87 -14.29 -22.29 11.90
N HIS A 88 -14.25 -23.24 10.97
CA HIS A 88 -15.35 -24.15 10.75
C HIS A 88 -15.27 -25.20 11.87
N PHE A 89 -15.91 -24.90 13.00
CA PHE A 89 -16.18 -25.91 14.00
C PHE A 89 -17.41 -26.68 13.53
N PHE A 90 -17.20 -27.91 13.06
CA PHE A 90 -18.24 -28.91 12.85
C PHE A 90 -18.12 -29.96 13.95
#